data_AF-A0A1H8EJ88-F1
#
_entry.id   AF-A0A1H8EJ88-F1
#
_cell.length_a   1.000
_cell.length_b   1.000
_cell.length_c   1.000
_cell.angle_alpha   90.00
_cell.angle_beta   90.00
_cell.angle_gamma   90.00
#
_symmetry.space_group_name_H-M   'P 1'
#
loop_
_entity.id
_entity.type
_entity.pdbx_description
1 polymer ?
#
loop_
_entity_poly.entity_id
_entity_poly.type
_entity_poly.pdbx_seq_one_letter_code
_entity_poly.pdbx_strand_id
1 'polypeptide(L)'
;MDAIRNDAYTLVNVFTPKPGETDRFLDLQLRETAAMRGDAARQGWLGNEVYRAQDGARVIVVTRFADAEAQRGWAATPAFAAHLDRIGPLLEKVESIPVDQVARHNGNALRLAVVIGSTREGRFADRPASWIAEKAEGAGFDVTGIDLRDFAMPFFGDPAASEAQQAAAQAFADKISTFDAYVFTVAEYNHAPTAVLKNALDHAEWARKPAGLVGYGGVGGARAVEHVRAIAAELEMVTMQTAVHIPFGDYLAITKGEAEIGKLEHLDRSAGKMLEQLAWWARALQTARSEAQVTLTV
;
A
#
# COMPACT_ATOMS: atom_id res chain seq x y z
N MET A 1 -7.06 1.07 19.35
CA MET A 1 -6.25 -0.12 19.01
C MET A 1 -7.22 -1.11 18.39
N ASP A 2 -7.42 -1.01 17.08
CA ASP A 2 -8.32 -1.93 16.39
C ASP A 2 -7.68 -3.31 16.32
N ALA A 3 -8.40 -4.31 16.80
CA ALA A 3 -7.98 -5.69 16.77
C ALA A 3 -7.82 -6.11 15.30
N ILE A 4 -6.58 -6.37 14.89
CA ILE A 4 -6.33 -7.05 13.62
C ILE A 4 -6.90 -8.45 13.78
N ARG A 5 -8.09 -8.72 13.22
CA ARG A 5 -8.51 -10.10 12.96
C ARG A 5 -7.60 -10.63 11.87
N ASN A 6 -6.56 -11.34 12.30
CA ASN A 6 -5.74 -12.13 11.42
C ASN A 6 -6.07 -13.59 11.73
N ASP A 7 -6.88 -14.22 10.88
CA ASP A 7 -7.28 -15.61 11.05
C ASP A 7 -6.10 -16.58 10.82
N ALA A 8 -4.94 -16.06 10.40
CA ALA A 8 -3.72 -16.84 10.16
C ALA A 8 -3.07 -17.34 11.45
N TYR A 9 -2.89 -18.66 11.53
CA TYR A 9 -2.15 -19.31 12.62
C TYR A 9 -0.65 -19.04 12.50
N THR A 10 -0.05 -18.46 13.53
CA THR A 10 1.37 -18.08 13.53
C THR A 10 2.16 -18.88 14.56
N LEU A 11 3.31 -19.41 14.16
CA LEU A 11 4.22 -20.18 14.99
C LEU A 11 5.59 -19.51 15.01
N VAL A 12 6.13 -19.25 16.21
CA VAL A 12 7.51 -18.80 16.39
C VAL A 12 8.35 -19.99 16.83
N ASN A 13 9.25 -20.44 15.96
CA ASN A 13 10.21 -21.47 16.29
C ASN A 13 11.54 -20.81 16.67
N VAL A 14 12.02 -21.08 17.88
CA VAL A 14 13.34 -20.67 18.35
C VAL A 14 14.24 -21.90 18.35
N PHE A 15 15.18 -21.92 17.43
CA PHE A 15 16.20 -22.95 17.31
C PHE A 15 17.47 -22.52 18.04
N THR A 16 18.03 -23.41 18.84
CA THR A 16 19.37 -23.29 19.42
C THR A 16 20.27 -24.33 18.75
N PRO A 17 21.03 -23.95 17.71
CA PRO A 17 22.03 -24.83 17.12
C PRO A 17 23.12 -25.19 18.10
N LYS A 18 23.73 -26.36 17.92
CA LYS A 18 24.94 -26.75 18.66
C LYS A 18 26.08 -25.75 18.37
N PRO A 19 27.05 -25.59 19.29
CA PRO A 19 28.19 -24.69 19.07
C PRO A 19 28.88 -24.94 17.73
N GLY A 20 28.99 -23.89 16.90
CA GLY A 20 29.62 -23.95 15.57
C GLY A 20 28.72 -24.45 14.43
N GLU A 21 27.48 -24.88 14.70
CA GLU A 21 26.59 -25.45 13.68
C GLU A 21 25.56 -24.44 13.13
N THR A 22 25.51 -23.19 13.64
CA THR A 22 24.49 -22.20 13.27
C THR A 22 24.40 -21.95 11.76
N ASP A 23 25.51 -21.68 11.09
CA ASP A 23 25.48 -21.35 9.66
C ASP A 23 25.11 -22.56 8.81
N ARG A 24 25.56 -23.77 9.20
CA ARG A 24 25.19 -25.03 8.53
C ARG A 24 23.71 -25.33 8.72
N PHE A 25 23.17 -25.11 9.92
CA PHE A 25 21.74 -25.23 10.19
C PHE A 25 20.96 -24.23 9.34
N LEU A 26 21.37 -22.97 9.27
CA LEU A 26 20.68 -21.94 8.51
C LEU A 26 20.66 -22.25 7.01
N ASP A 27 21.79 -22.66 6.42
CA ASP A 27 21.88 -23.08 5.02
C ASP A 27 20.92 -24.27 4.75
N LEU A 28 20.97 -25.30 5.60
CA LEU A 28 20.10 -26.47 5.45
C LEU A 28 18.62 -26.10 5.59
N GLN A 29 18.27 -25.29 6.60
CA GLN A 29 16.90 -24.84 6.85
C GLN A 29 16.34 -24.07 5.65
N LEU A 30 17.11 -23.14 5.08
CA LEU A 30 16.69 -22.32 3.95
C LEU A 30 16.54 -23.15 2.68
N ARG A 31 17.51 -24.01 2.37
CA ARG A 31 17.46 -24.90 1.19
C ARG A 31 16.26 -25.85 1.24
N GLU A 32 16.02 -26.47 2.39
CA GLU A 32 14.91 -27.42 2.52
C GLU A 32 13.54 -26.74 2.54
N THR A 33 13.43 -25.59 3.22
CA THR A 33 12.19 -24.80 3.20
C THR A 33 11.85 -24.38 1.76
N ALA A 34 12.86 -23.96 0.97
CA ALA A 34 12.65 -23.62 -0.43
C ALA A 34 12.21 -24.83 -1.28
N ALA A 35 12.81 -26.00 -1.07
CA ALA A 35 12.45 -27.22 -1.80
C ALA A 35 11.02 -27.70 -1.48
N MET A 36 10.59 -27.58 -0.22
CA MET A 36 9.26 -28.01 0.24
C MET A 36 8.15 -26.97 -0.02
N ARG A 37 8.50 -25.77 -0.48
CA ARG A 37 7.58 -24.62 -0.60
C ARG A 37 6.28 -24.95 -1.33
N GLY A 38 6.38 -25.66 -2.46
CA GLY A 38 5.21 -25.98 -3.29
C GLY A 38 4.22 -26.90 -2.58
N ASP A 39 4.73 -27.90 -1.86
CA ASP A 39 3.92 -28.87 -1.12
C ASP A 39 3.33 -28.24 0.14
N ALA A 40 4.13 -27.44 0.85
CA ALA A 40 3.71 -26.68 2.02
C ALA A 40 2.59 -25.69 1.67
N ALA A 41 2.73 -24.95 0.57
CA ALA A 41 1.71 -23.99 0.13
C ALA A 41 0.35 -24.64 -0.14
N ARG A 42 0.33 -25.87 -0.66
CA ARG A 42 -0.92 -26.64 -0.86
C ARG A 42 -1.58 -27.06 0.45
N GLN A 43 -0.83 -27.13 1.54
CA GLN A 43 -1.32 -27.39 2.89
C GLN A 43 -1.65 -26.10 3.66
N GLY A 44 -1.72 -24.95 2.99
CA GLY A 44 -2.07 -23.67 3.62
C GLY A 44 -0.90 -22.97 4.33
N TRP A 45 0.35 -23.35 4.06
CA TRP A 45 1.52 -22.57 4.50
C TRP A 45 1.62 -21.25 3.71
N LEU A 46 1.74 -20.13 4.43
CA LEU A 46 1.76 -18.78 3.86
C LEU A 46 3.18 -18.22 3.72
N GLY A 47 4.14 -18.70 4.52
CA GLY A 47 5.51 -18.23 4.47
C GLY A 47 6.28 -18.38 5.78
N ASN A 48 7.60 -18.17 5.68
CA ASN A 48 8.51 -18.05 6.82
C ASN A 48 9.24 -16.70 6.77
N GLU A 49 9.42 -16.09 7.94
CA GLU A 49 10.41 -15.04 8.17
C GLU A 49 11.52 -15.65 9.06
N VAL A 50 12.78 -15.59 8.61
CA VAL A 50 13.92 -16.23 9.29
C VAL A 50 14.87 -15.16 9.79
N TYR A 51 15.23 -15.25 11.07
CA TYR A 51 16.12 -14.32 11.75
C TYR A 51 17.25 -15.08 12.44
N ARG A 52 18.42 -14.46 12.51
CA ARG A 52 19.54 -14.92 13.33
C ARG A 52 19.76 -13.90 14.44
N ALA A 53 19.88 -14.36 15.68
CA ALA A 53 20.28 -13.49 16.78
C ALA A 53 21.68 -12.90 16.51
N GLN A 54 21.94 -11.68 16.94
CA GLN A 54 23.21 -10.99 16.65
C GLN A 54 24.41 -11.72 17.27
N ASP A 55 24.21 -12.42 18.37
CA ASP A 55 25.20 -13.29 19.01
C ASP A 55 25.42 -14.62 18.26
N GLY A 56 24.63 -14.90 17.22
CA GLY A 56 24.68 -16.13 16.43
C GLY A 56 24.17 -17.38 17.16
N ALA A 57 23.71 -17.27 18.41
CA ALA A 57 23.36 -18.42 19.25
C ALA A 57 21.96 -18.98 18.96
N ARG A 58 21.11 -18.19 18.29
CA ARG A 58 19.72 -18.56 18.00
C ARG A 58 19.34 -18.24 16.56
N VAL A 59 18.50 -19.10 16.02
CA VAL A 59 17.78 -18.85 14.77
C VAL A 59 16.29 -18.87 15.09
N ILE A 60 15.57 -17.83 14.65
CA ILE A 60 14.15 -17.67 14.86
C ILE A 60 13.46 -17.81 13.52
N VAL A 61 12.49 -18.71 13.42
CA VAL A 61 11.66 -18.87 12.23
C VAL A 61 10.22 -18.60 12.61
N VAL A 62 9.68 -17.50 12.09
CA VAL A 62 8.26 -17.16 12.22
C VAL A 62 7.54 -17.72 11.02
N THR A 63 6.70 -18.74 11.24
CA THR A 63 5.93 -19.41 10.20
C THR A 63 4.47 -19.03 10.29
N ARG A 64 3.83 -18.80 9.14
CA ARG A 64 2.39 -18.47 9.07
C ARG A 64 1.65 -19.53 8.25
N PHE A 65 0.46 -19.88 8.72
CA PHE A 65 -0.48 -20.79 8.06
C PHE A 65 -1.85 -20.10 7.92
N ALA A 66 -2.65 -20.57 6.97
CA ALA A 66 -4.01 -20.09 6.77
C ALA A 66 -4.86 -20.23 8.04
N ASP A 67 -4.71 -21.34 8.76
CA ASP A 67 -5.36 -21.63 10.03
C ASP A 67 -4.59 -22.75 10.80
N ALA A 68 -5.12 -23.15 11.96
CA ALA A 68 -4.51 -24.20 12.79
C ALA A 68 -4.63 -25.61 12.19
N GLU A 69 -5.61 -25.86 11.32
CA GLU A 69 -5.79 -27.15 10.64
C GLU A 69 -4.74 -27.33 9.55
N ALA A 70 -4.50 -26.29 8.75
CA ALA A 70 -3.41 -26.19 7.78
C ALA A 70 -2.05 -26.48 8.43
N GLN A 71 -1.79 -25.90 9.61
CA GLN A 71 -0.56 -26.18 10.35
C GLN A 71 -0.43 -27.65 10.75
N ARG A 72 -1.50 -28.26 11.30
CA ARG A 72 -1.50 -29.68 11.69
C ARG A 72 -1.34 -30.59 10.48
N GLY A 73 -2.01 -30.29 9.37
CA GLY A 73 -1.91 -31.02 8.11
C GLY A 73 -0.48 -31.02 7.58
N TRP A 74 0.17 -29.85 7.57
CA TRP A 74 1.59 -29.73 7.19
C TRP A 74 2.51 -30.53 8.13
N ALA A 75 2.32 -30.41 9.44
CA ALA A 75 3.15 -31.09 10.44
C ALA A 75 3.05 -32.62 10.37
N ALA A 76 1.94 -33.17 9.86
CA ALA A 76 1.73 -34.60 9.68
C ALA A 76 2.34 -35.16 8.38
N THR A 77 2.91 -34.32 7.51
CA THR A 77 3.43 -34.78 6.22
C THR A 77 4.76 -35.56 6.37
N PRO A 78 5.00 -36.59 5.53
CA PRO A 78 6.30 -37.27 5.49
C PRO A 78 7.46 -36.33 5.12
N ALA A 79 7.20 -35.33 4.28
CA ALA A 79 8.19 -34.33 3.88
C ALA A 79 8.68 -33.53 5.10
N PHE A 80 7.76 -33.08 5.96
CA PHE A 80 8.09 -32.35 7.17
C PHE A 80 8.78 -33.24 8.21
N ALA A 81 8.33 -34.49 8.40
CA ALA A 81 9.02 -35.44 9.27
C ALA A 81 10.48 -35.67 8.84
N ALA A 82 10.70 -35.90 7.55
CA ALA A 82 12.04 -36.07 7.00
C ALA A 82 12.92 -34.81 7.13
N HIS A 83 12.31 -33.62 7.10
CA HIS A 83 13.00 -32.37 7.38
C HIS A 83 13.49 -32.29 8.83
N LEU A 84 12.63 -32.65 9.80
CA LEU A 84 13.02 -32.69 11.22
C LEU A 84 14.19 -33.65 11.47
N ASP A 85 14.19 -34.82 10.82
CA ASP A 85 15.28 -35.80 10.93
C ASP A 85 16.63 -35.24 10.45
N ARG A 86 16.62 -34.35 9.45
CA ARG A 86 17.85 -33.77 8.88
C ARG A 86 18.38 -32.61 9.71
N ILE A 87 17.50 -31.77 10.27
CA ILE A 87 17.93 -30.63 11.09
C ILE A 87 18.24 -31.01 12.54
N GLY A 88 17.57 -32.04 13.08
CA GLY A 88 17.69 -32.47 14.48
C GLY A 88 19.12 -32.68 14.97
N PRO A 89 20.02 -33.34 14.20
CA PRO A 89 21.41 -33.52 14.60
C PRO A 89 22.21 -32.23 14.84
N LEU A 90 21.79 -31.11 14.24
CA LEU A 90 22.47 -29.80 14.34
C LEU A 90 21.98 -28.98 15.55
N LEU A 91 20.93 -29.43 16.23
CA LEU A 91 20.20 -28.65 17.22
C LEU A 91 20.46 -29.18 18.63
N GLU A 92 20.62 -28.26 19.58
CA GLU A 92 20.60 -28.54 21.01
C GLU A 92 19.19 -28.44 21.56
N LYS A 93 18.43 -27.43 21.10
CA LYS A 93 17.07 -27.15 21.57
C LYS A 93 16.21 -26.56 20.45
N VAL A 94 14.92 -26.87 20.48
CA VAL A 94 13.89 -26.21 19.68
C VAL A 94 12.71 -25.85 20.56
N GLU A 95 12.23 -24.63 20.46
CA GLU A 95 11.02 -24.16 21.11
C GLU A 95 10.03 -23.71 20.04
N SER A 96 8.86 -24.35 19.99
CA SER A 96 7.79 -24.00 19.05
C SER A 96 6.64 -23.35 19.81
N ILE A 97 6.43 -22.05 19.58
CA ILE A 97 5.51 -21.22 20.34
C ILE A 97 4.40 -20.73 19.42
N PRO A 98 3.16 -21.23 19.56
CA PRO A 98 2.00 -20.62 18.92
C PRO A 98 1.79 -19.22 19.46
N VAL A 99 1.58 -18.24 18.58
CA VAL A 99 1.39 -16.84 18.98
C VAL A 99 0.22 -16.21 18.26
N ASP A 100 -0.50 -15.36 18.98
CA ASP A 100 -1.49 -14.46 18.40
C ASP A 100 -0.83 -13.11 18.08
N GLN A 101 -1.07 -12.60 16.88
CA GLN A 101 -0.59 -11.27 16.51
C GLN A 101 -1.54 -10.22 17.10
N VAL A 102 -1.28 -9.79 18.34
CA VAL A 102 -2.16 -8.87 19.08
C VAL A 102 -2.21 -7.45 18.49
N ALA A 103 -1.08 -6.97 17.95
CA ALA A 103 -1.00 -5.69 17.26
C ALA A 103 0.17 -5.67 16.27
N ARG A 104 0.10 -4.82 15.26
CA ARG A 104 1.27 -4.37 14.49
C ARG A 104 1.52 -2.92 14.85
N HIS A 105 2.70 -2.63 15.40
CA HIS A 105 3.22 -1.28 15.34
C HIS A 105 3.82 -1.09 13.95
N ASN A 106 2.96 -0.87 12.96
CA ASN A 106 3.42 -0.24 11.74
C ASN A 106 3.97 1.12 12.19
N GLY A 107 5.13 1.56 11.70
CA GLY A 107 5.62 2.92 11.97
C GLY A 107 4.56 3.99 11.66
N ASN A 108 4.83 5.25 12.00
CA ASN A 108 3.93 6.40 11.84
C ASN A 108 2.91 6.24 10.69
N ALA A 109 1.65 6.57 10.97
CA ALA A 109 0.56 6.48 9.99
C ALA A 109 1.00 7.02 8.62
N LEU A 110 0.69 6.26 7.56
CA LEU A 110 1.06 6.64 6.20
C LEU A 110 0.40 7.96 5.84
N ARG A 111 1.19 8.94 5.42
CA ARG A 111 0.67 10.26 5.03
C ARG A 111 0.03 10.16 3.65
N LEU A 112 -1.27 10.44 3.57
CA LEU A 112 -2.03 10.41 2.33
C LEU A 112 -2.46 11.82 1.93
N ALA A 113 -2.14 12.23 0.71
CA ALA A 113 -2.72 13.43 0.12
C ALA A 113 -3.96 13.10 -0.72
N VAL A 114 -5.09 13.73 -0.41
CA VAL A 114 -6.27 13.74 -1.29
C VAL A 114 -6.22 15.00 -2.15
N VAL A 115 -5.83 14.85 -3.41
CA VAL A 115 -5.61 15.96 -4.36
C VAL A 115 -6.90 16.27 -5.12
N ILE A 116 -7.38 17.51 -4.99
CA ILE A 116 -8.61 17.98 -5.62
C ILE A 116 -8.31 18.46 -7.05
N GLY A 117 -8.55 17.61 -8.03
CA GLY A 117 -8.12 17.79 -9.42
C GLY A 117 -8.99 18.73 -10.27
N SER A 118 -9.78 19.63 -9.68
CA SER A 118 -10.54 20.63 -10.44
C SER A 118 -10.59 21.93 -9.66
N THR A 119 -10.51 23.07 -10.35
CA THR A 119 -10.59 24.40 -9.75
C THR A 119 -11.88 25.15 -10.11
N ARG A 120 -12.79 24.56 -10.91
CA ARG A 120 -14.05 25.21 -11.34
C ARG A 120 -14.92 25.64 -10.18
N GLU A 121 -15.43 26.87 -10.19
CA GLU A 121 -16.45 27.30 -9.23
C GLU A 121 -17.65 26.33 -9.22
N GLY A 122 -18.16 26.00 -8.04
CA GLY A 122 -19.22 24.99 -7.88
C GLY A 122 -18.83 23.57 -8.33
N ARG A 123 -17.53 23.25 -8.38
CA ARG A 123 -17.04 21.92 -8.76
C ARG A 123 -17.68 20.82 -7.90
N PHE A 124 -17.92 19.69 -8.54
CA PHE A 124 -18.33 18.49 -7.84
C PHE A 124 -17.22 17.87 -7.00
N ALA A 125 -15.95 18.18 -7.30
CA ALA A 125 -14.75 17.56 -6.73
C ALA A 125 -14.68 17.55 -5.20
N ASP A 126 -15.27 18.57 -4.55
CA ASP A 126 -15.24 18.72 -3.10
C ASP A 126 -15.94 17.56 -2.38
N ARG A 127 -17.03 17.05 -2.97
CA ARG A 127 -17.84 15.97 -2.40
C ARG A 127 -17.10 14.63 -2.36
N PRO A 128 -16.59 14.08 -3.48
CA PRO A 128 -15.80 12.86 -3.44
C PRO A 128 -14.47 13.03 -2.71
N ALA A 129 -13.86 14.23 -2.71
CA ALA A 129 -12.62 14.48 -1.96
C ALA A 129 -12.86 14.36 -0.44
N SER A 130 -13.88 15.04 0.09
CA SER A 130 -14.22 14.95 1.51
C SER A 130 -14.62 13.53 1.91
N TRP A 131 -15.42 12.87 1.10
CA TRP A 131 -15.85 11.50 1.35
C TRP A 131 -14.69 10.51 1.36
N ILE A 132 -13.79 10.54 0.36
CA ILE A 132 -12.67 9.60 0.32
C ILE A 132 -11.64 9.88 1.41
N ALA A 133 -11.49 11.14 1.84
CA ALA A 133 -10.64 11.51 2.96
C ALA A 133 -11.11 10.85 4.27
N GLU A 134 -12.40 10.97 4.61
CA GLU A 134 -12.98 10.33 5.80
C GLU A 134 -12.80 8.80 5.76
N LYS A 135 -13.01 8.17 4.59
CA LYS A 135 -12.80 6.72 4.44
C LYS A 135 -11.34 6.33 4.61
N ALA A 136 -10.41 7.15 4.13
CA ALA A 136 -8.99 6.89 4.26
C ALA A 136 -8.50 7.07 5.71
N GLU A 137 -9.01 8.06 6.44
CA GLU A 137 -8.77 8.19 7.89
C GLU A 137 -9.25 6.94 8.63
N GLY A 138 -10.47 6.46 8.33
CA GLY A 138 -10.99 5.20 8.85
C GLY A 138 -10.19 3.95 8.47
N ALA A 139 -9.42 4.02 7.37
CA ALA A 139 -8.49 2.97 6.94
C ALA A 139 -7.07 3.11 7.56
N GLY A 140 -6.86 4.11 8.42
CA GLY A 140 -5.62 4.30 9.18
C GLY A 140 -4.55 5.14 8.48
N PHE A 141 -4.92 5.96 7.50
CA PHE A 141 -4.03 6.98 6.91
C PHE A 141 -4.05 8.28 7.73
N ASP A 142 -2.93 9.00 7.72
CA ASP A 142 -2.87 10.41 8.12
C ASP A 142 -3.17 11.28 6.90
N VAL A 143 -4.39 11.81 6.81
CA VAL A 143 -4.92 12.39 5.58
C VAL A 143 -4.77 13.91 5.56
N THR A 144 -4.32 14.45 4.42
CA THR A 144 -4.34 15.89 4.14
C THR A 144 -5.05 16.15 2.81
N GLY A 145 -6.03 17.05 2.80
CA GLY A 145 -6.61 17.57 1.57
C GLY A 145 -5.66 18.56 0.89
N ILE A 146 -5.43 18.40 -0.41
CA ILE A 146 -4.63 19.30 -1.24
C ILE A 146 -5.54 19.89 -2.31
N ASP A 147 -6.00 21.13 -2.11
CA ASP A 147 -6.76 21.85 -3.12
C ASP A 147 -5.81 22.55 -4.08
N LEU A 148 -5.89 22.22 -5.37
CA LEU A 148 -5.06 22.86 -6.39
C LEU A 148 -5.37 24.36 -6.55
N ARG A 149 -6.47 24.88 -5.99
CA ARG A 149 -6.72 26.33 -5.92
C ARG A 149 -5.78 27.06 -4.96
N ASP A 150 -5.27 26.37 -3.95
CA ASP A 150 -4.41 26.98 -2.94
C ASP A 150 -2.99 27.24 -3.47
N PHE A 151 -2.67 26.69 -4.65
CA PHE A 151 -1.40 26.82 -5.32
C PHE A 151 -1.61 27.53 -6.66
N ALA A 152 -1.30 28.83 -6.71
CA ALA A 152 -1.34 29.63 -7.94
C ALA A 152 -0.18 29.30 -8.90
N MET A 153 -0.09 28.02 -9.29
CA MET A 153 0.98 27.51 -10.16
C MET A 153 0.84 28.07 -11.58
N PRO A 154 1.95 28.40 -12.25
CA PRO A 154 1.94 28.71 -13.68
C PRO A 154 1.73 27.43 -14.48
N PHE A 155 1.50 27.54 -15.79
CA PHE A 155 1.65 26.37 -16.64
C PHE A 155 3.10 25.88 -16.57
N PHE A 156 3.28 24.56 -16.52
CA PHE A 156 4.60 23.96 -16.49
C PHE A 156 5.45 24.44 -17.68
N GLY A 157 6.65 24.95 -17.38
CA GLY A 157 7.56 25.49 -18.38
C GLY A 157 7.21 26.88 -18.93
N ASP A 158 6.26 27.60 -18.35
CA ASP A 158 5.93 28.97 -18.77
C ASP A 158 7.09 29.95 -18.47
N PRO A 159 7.78 30.51 -19.50
CA PRO A 159 8.88 31.43 -19.30
C PRO A 159 8.44 32.81 -18.78
N ALA A 160 7.14 33.13 -18.83
CA ALA A 160 6.56 34.37 -18.34
C ALA A 160 6.07 34.26 -16.89
N ALA A 161 6.26 33.11 -16.23
CA ALA A 161 5.84 32.91 -14.85
C ALA A 161 6.54 33.89 -13.90
N SER A 162 5.76 34.62 -13.11
CA SER A 162 6.28 35.51 -12.06
C SER A 162 7.00 34.72 -10.96
N GLU A 163 7.88 35.38 -10.21
CA GLU A 163 8.57 34.78 -9.04
C GLU A 163 7.58 34.18 -8.03
N ALA A 164 6.44 34.85 -7.79
CA ALA A 164 5.40 34.36 -6.89
C ALA A 164 4.75 33.06 -7.40
N GLN A 165 4.53 32.93 -8.71
CA GLN A 165 3.99 31.70 -9.30
C GLN A 165 5.01 30.55 -9.24
N GLN A 166 6.28 30.83 -9.52
CA GLN A 166 7.35 29.84 -9.38
C GLN A 166 7.48 29.36 -7.93
N ALA A 167 7.41 30.27 -6.96
CA ALA A 167 7.39 29.94 -5.54
C ALA A 167 6.16 29.09 -5.15
N ALA A 168 4.98 29.38 -5.71
CA ALA A 168 3.78 28.57 -5.50
C ALA A 168 3.93 27.14 -6.06
N ALA A 169 4.55 26.99 -7.23
CA ALA A 169 4.87 25.67 -7.80
C ALA A 169 5.87 24.90 -6.95
N GLN A 170 6.94 25.55 -6.48
CA GLN A 170 7.89 24.91 -5.56
C GLN A 170 7.23 24.51 -4.23
N ALA A 171 6.40 25.37 -3.65
CA ALA A 171 5.67 25.07 -2.42
C ALA A 171 4.72 23.88 -2.60
N PHE A 172 4.07 23.76 -3.77
CA PHE A 172 3.28 22.59 -4.13
C PHE A 172 4.15 21.33 -4.19
N ALA A 173 5.27 21.37 -4.93
CA ALA A 173 6.18 20.25 -5.08
C ALA A 173 6.72 19.76 -3.72
N ASP A 174 7.18 20.69 -2.88
CA ASP A 174 7.69 20.41 -1.54
C ASP A 174 6.60 19.76 -0.67
N LYS A 175 5.39 20.31 -0.69
CA LYS A 175 4.26 19.75 0.06
C LYS A 175 3.93 18.33 -0.42
N ILE A 176 3.83 18.11 -1.73
CA ILE A 176 3.56 16.80 -2.33
C ILE A 176 4.63 15.78 -1.95
N SER A 177 5.91 16.18 -1.94
CA SER A 177 7.03 15.30 -1.61
C SER A 177 6.90 14.64 -0.22
N THR A 178 6.17 15.27 0.70
CA THR A 178 5.97 14.76 2.05
C THR A 178 5.06 13.53 2.10
N PHE A 179 4.16 13.32 1.16
CA PHE A 179 3.19 12.22 1.29
C PHE A 179 3.77 10.85 0.90
N ASP A 180 3.26 9.79 1.51
CA ASP A 180 3.62 8.41 1.21
C ASP A 180 2.75 7.81 0.10
N ALA A 181 1.55 8.36 -0.09
CA ALA A 181 0.55 7.94 -1.06
C ALA A 181 -0.35 9.10 -1.48
N TYR A 182 -1.09 8.90 -2.57
CA TYR A 182 -2.01 9.91 -3.11
C TYR A 182 -3.39 9.31 -3.46
N VAL A 183 -4.43 10.13 -3.36
CA VAL A 183 -5.71 9.90 -4.03
C VAL A 183 -6.02 11.14 -4.86
N PHE A 184 -6.27 10.96 -6.15
CA PHE A 184 -6.66 12.06 -7.04
C PHE A 184 -8.16 12.00 -7.33
N THR A 185 -8.84 13.15 -7.20
CA THR A 185 -10.16 13.31 -7.81
C THR A 185 -9.99 13.68 -9.29
N VAL A 186 -10.58 12.89 -10.17
CA VAL A 186 -10.36 12.97 -11.62
C VAL A 186 -11.66 13.33 -12.32
N ALA A 187 -11.86 14.63 -12.56
CA ALA A 187 -12.94 15.09 -13.42
C ALA A 187 -12.61 14.76 -14.88
N GLU A 188 -13.60 14.28 -15.65
CA GLU A 188 -13.43 14.09 -17.10
C GLU A 188 -13.96 15.29 -17.88
N TYR A 189 -13.03 16.08 -18.46
CA TYR A 189 -13.34 17.19 -19.36
C TYR A 189 -12.91 16.80 -20.77
N ASN A 190 -13.87 16.75 -21.69
CA ASN A 190 -13.62 16.41 -23.10
C ASN A 190 -12.79 15.12 -23.27
N HIS A 191 -13.16 14.07 -22.52
CA HIS A 191 -12.51 12.75 -22.49
C HIS A 191 -11.10 12.71 -21.87
N ALA A 192 -10.64 13.80 -21.24
CA ALA A 192 -9.31 13.89 -20.62
C ALA A 192 -9.42 14.34 -19.15
N PRO A 193 -8.34 14.21 -18.35
CA PRO A 193 -8.28 14.87 -17.05
C PRO A 193 -8.33 16.39 -17.22
N THR A 194 -8.61 17.09 -16.13
CA THR A 194 -8.56 18.56 -16.16
C THR A 194 -7.14 19.05 -16.47
N ALA A 195 -7.04 20.19 -17.15
CA ALA A 195 -5.75 20.83 -17.42
C ALA A 195 -4.98 21.13 -16.12
N VAL A 196 -5.69 21.53 -15.05
CA VAL A 196 -5.07 21.83 -13.76
C VAL A 196 -4.50 20.57 -13.07
N LEU A 197 -5.18 19.42 -13.18
CA LEU A 197 -4.65 18.17 -12.64
C LEU A 197 -3.40 17.73 -13.43
N LYS A 198 -3.42 17.83 -14.76
CA LYS A 198 -2.24 17.54 -15.58
C LYS A 198 -1.07 18.46 -15.24
N ASN A 199 -1.34 19.76 -15.10
CA ASN A 199 -0.33 20.74 -14.74
C ASN A 199 0.28 20.46 -13.36
N ALA A 200 -0.55 20.07 -12.38
CA ALA A 200 -0.07 19.66 -11.07
C ALA A 200 0.84 18.43 -11.15
N LEU A 201 0.47 17.42 -11.94
CA LEU A 201 1.30 16.23 -12.16
C LEU A 201 2.66 16.56 -12.78
N ASP A 202 2.75 17.62 -13.60
CA ASP A 202 4.01 18.05 -14.21
C ASP A 202 4.93 18.82 -13.24
N HIS A 203 4.40 19.42 -12.17
CA HIS A 203 5.13 20.31 -11.26
C HIS A 203 5.80 19.63 -10.05
N ALA A 204 5.56 18.34 -9.80
CA ALA A 204 6.03 17.68 -8.58
C ALA A 204 6.66 16.30 -8.82
N GLU A 205 7.38 15.81 -7.81
CA GLU A 205 8.00 14.49 -7.81
C GLU A 205 7.05 13.45 -7.21
N TRP A 206 6.71 12.42 -7.99
CA TRP A 206 5.74 11.40 -7.60
C TRP A 206 6.33 9.99 -7.47
N ALA A 207 7.61 9.84 -7.81
CA ALA A 207 8.25 8.57 -8.03
C ALA A 207 8.14 7.61 -6.84
N ARG A 208 7.91 6.33 -7.15
CA ARG A 208 7.88 5.21 -6.21
C ARG A 208 6.86 5.38 -5.10
N LYS A 209 5.73 6.04 -5.38
CA LYS A 209 4.60 6.22 -4.47
C LYS A 209 3.31 5.76 -5.14
N PRO A 210 2.35 5.19 -4.41
CA PRO A 210 1.12 4.70 -5.01
C PRO A 210 0.02 5.76 -5.08
N ALA A 211 -0.91 5.57 -6.01
CA ALA A 211 -2.02 6.48 -6.25
C ALA A 211 -3.36 5.75 -6.42
N GLY A 212 -4.38 6.19 -5.68
CA GLY A 212 -5.80 5.88 -5.90
C GLY A 212 -6.47 6.93 -6.78
N LEU A 213 -7.50 6.53 -7.54
CA LEU A 213 -8.19 7.41 -8.50
C LEU A 213 -9.70 7.40 -8.26
N VAL A 214 -10.28 8.59 -8.09
CA VAL A 214 -11.71 8.81 -7.93
C VAL A 214 -12.23 9.62 -9.12
N GLY A 215 -12.67 8.91 -10.16
CA GLY A 215 -13.19 9.48 -11.39
C GLY A 215 -14.65 9.88 -11.30
N TYR A 216 -15.02 10.98 -11.97
CA TYR A 216 -16.41 11.39 -12.13
C TYR A 216 -16.65 12.13 -13.45
N GLY A 217 -17.87 12.01 -13.98
CA GLY A 217 -18.27 12.59 -15.26
C GLY A 217 -19.25 11.69 -16.01
N GLY A 218 -19.41 11.91 -17.32
CA GLY A 218 -20.39 11.21 -18.16
C GLY A 218 -20.36 9.68 -17.99
N VAL A 219 -19.16 9.10 -18.00
CA VAL A 219 -18.92 7.66 -17.81
C VAL A 219 -18.11 7.36 -16.54
N GLY A 220 -18.32 8.14 -15.48
CA GLY A 220 -17.58 7.94 -14.22
C GLY A 220 -16.10 8.29 -14.30
N GLY A 221 -15.74 9.13 -15.26
CA GLY A 221 -14.37 9.56 -15.52
C GLY A 221 -13.45 8.45 -16.03
N ALA A 222 -14.00 7.34 -16.54
CA ALA A 222 -13.21 6.18 -16.96
C ALA A 222 -12.09 6.54 -17.94
N ARG A 223 -12.31 7.44 -18.92
CA ARG A 223 -11.27 7.79 -19.89
C ARG A 223 -10.20 8.68 -19.26
N ALA A 224 -10.63 9.69 -18.51
CA ALA A 224 -9.71 10.56 -17.79
C ALA A 224 -8.83 9.78 -16.79
N VAL A 225 -9.40 8.78 -16.12
CA VAL A 225 -8.66 7.85 -15.23
C VAL A 225 -7.57 7.12 -16.00
N GLU A 226 -7.87 6.55 -17.17
CA GLU A 226 -6.86 5.84 -17.97
C GLU A 226 -5.75 6.77 -18.49
N HIS A 227 -6.09 8.01 -18.87
CA HIS A 227 -5.08 9.03 -19.17
C HIS A 227 -4.16 9.31 -17.97
N VAL A 228 -4.74 9.48 -16.77
CA VAL A 228 -3.96 9.68 -15.54
C VAL A 228 -3.11 8.47 -15.22
N ARG A 229 -3.57 7.23 -15.47
CA ARG A 229 -2.74 6.03 -15.28
C ARG A 229 -1.50 6.02 -16.16
N ALA A 230 -1.65 6.39 -17.43
CA ALA A 230 -0.52 6.47 -18.36
C ALA A 230 0.50 7.52 -17.91
N ILE A 231 0.03 8.70 -17.51
CA ILE A 231 0.90 9.77 -16.96
C ILE A 231 1.56 9.31 -15.67
N ALA A 232 0.81 8.67 -14.77
CA ALA A 232 1.32 8.21 -13.49
C ALA A 232 2.42 7.14 -13.65
N ALA A 233 2.29 6.26 -14.65
CA ALA A 233 3.32 5.28 -14.96
C ALA A 233 4.64 5.94 -15.41
N GLU A 234 4.56 7.00 -16.23
CA GLU A 234 5.74 7.80 -16.62
C GLU A 234 6.39 8.48 -15.41
N LEU A 235 5.58 8.98 -14.47
CA LEU A 235 6.04 9.63 -13.24
C LEU A 235 6.45 8.63 -12.13
N GLU A 236 6.68 7.36 -12.48
CA GLU A 236 7.03 6.26 -11.57
C GLU A 236 6.04 6.04 -10.40
N MET A 237 4.77 6.43 -10.55
CA MET A 237 3.72 6.08 -9.59
C MET A 237 3.13 4.70 -9.85
N VAL A 238 2.70 4.03 -8.77
CA VAL A 238 1.92 2.79 -8.86
C VAL A 238 0.43 3.09 -8.69
N THR A 239 -0.35 3.05 -9.77
CA THR A 239 -1.80 3.26 -9.67
C THR A 239 -2.53 2.00 -9.23
N MET A 240 -3.54 2.14 -8.37
CA MET A 240 -4.32 1.00 -7.87
C MET A 240 -5.19 0.42 -8.99
N GLN A 241 -5.27 -0.92 -9.09
CA GLN A 241 -6.12 -1.56 -10.11
C GLN A 241 -7.58 -1.16 -9.96
N THR A 242 -8.08 -1.09 -8.72
CA THR A 242 -9.44 -0.61 -8.44
C THR A 242 -9.43 0.92 -8.38
N ALA A 243 -10.38 1.54 -9.07
CA ALA A 243 -10.67 2.96 -9.01
C ALA A 243 -12.15 3.16 -8.68
N VAL A 244 -12.49 4.33 -8.13
CA VAL A 244 -13.88 4.73 -7.96
C VAL A 244 -14.35 5.45 -9.21
N HIS A 245 -15.48 5.04 -9.77
CA HIS A 245 -16.10 5.68 -10.93
C HIS A 245 -17.49 6.15 -10.53
N ILE A 246 -17.72 7.46 -10.50
CA ILE A 246 -19.02 8.07 -10.16
C ILE A 246 -19.74 8.42 -11.46
N PRO A 247 -20.60 7.54 -12.00
CA PRO A 247 -21.27 7.76 -13.28
C PRO A 247 -22.24 8.94 -13.21
N PHE A 248 -22.66 9.43 -14.38
CA PHE A 248 -23.50 10.63 -14.48
C PHE A 248 -24.80 10.56 -13.67
N GLY A 249 -25.42 9.37 -13.57
CA GLY A 249 -26.62 9.16 -12.77
C GLY A 249 -26.40 9.47 -11.29
N ASP A 250 -25.38 8.86 -10.69
CA ASP A 250 -25.03 9.10 -9.28
C ASP A 250 -24.53 10.52 -9.06
N TYR A 251 -23.70 11.04 -9.98
CA TYR A 251 -23.26 12.43 -9.96
C TYR A 251 -24.45 13.40 -9.86
N LEU A 252 -25.50 13.19 -10.66
CA LEU A 252 -26.66 14.07 -10.70
C LEU A 252 -27.50 13.94 -9.42
N ALA A 253 -27.76 12.72 -8.98
CA ALA A 253 -28.50 12.44 -7.74
C ALA A 253 -27.79 13.06 -6.53
N ILE A 254 -26.47 12.86 -6.42
CA ILE A 254 -25.65 13.48 -5.39
C ILE A 254 -25.77 15.00 -5.50
N THR A 255 -25.53 15.59 -6.67
CA THR A 255 -25.52 17.05 -6.88
C THR A 255 -26.81 17.70 -6.40
N LYS A 256 -27.96 17.07 -6.67
CA LYS A 256 -29.30 17.52 -6.25
C LYS A 256 -29.65 17.24 -4.79
N GLY A 257 -28.82 16.50 -4.06
CA GLY A 257 -29.09 16.08 -2.68
C GLY A 257 -30.08 14.92 -2.58
N GLU A 258 -30.34 14.21 -3.68
CA GLU A 258 -31.22 13.04 -3.74
C GLU A 258 -30.50 11.76 -3.26
N ALA A 259 -29.16 11.76 -3.28
CA ALA A 259 -28.32 10.66 -2.80
C ALA A 259 -27.10 11.18 -2.02
N GLU A 260 -26.62 10.38 -1.08
CA GLU A 260 -25.36 10.60 -0.39
C GLU A 260 -24.32 9.61 -0.93
N ILE A 261 -23.15 10.12 -1.31
CA ILE A 261 -22.08 9.31 -1.94
C ILE A 261 -21.70 8.07 -1.10
N GLY A 262 -21.63 8.22 0.23
CA GLY A 262 -21.30 7.12 1.14
C GLY A 262 -22.41 6.07 1.33
N LYS A 263 -23.64 6.32 0.86
CA LYS A 263 -24.74 5.36 0.89
C LYS A 263 -24.86 4.55 -0.39
N LEU A 264 -24.08 4.88 -1.42
CA LEU A 264 -24.04 4.14 -2.68
C LEU A 264 -23.08 2.95 -2.53
N GLU A 265 -23.63 1.76 -2.26
CA GLU A 265 -22.86 0.55 -1.92
C GLU A 265 -21.76 0.20 -2.93
N HIS A 266 -21.98 0.45 -4.22
CA HIS A 266 -21.03 0.15 -5.27
C HIS A 266 -19.81 1.10 -5.27
N LEU A 267 -20.01 2.38 -4.89
CA LEU A 267 -18.94 3.35 -4.70
C LEU A 267 -18.17 3.04 -3.42
N ASP A 268 -18.89 2.72 -2.33
CA ASP A 268 -18.31 2.38 -1.04
C ASP A 268 -17.39 1.15 -1.13
N ARG A 269 -17.87 0.09 -1.80
CA ARG A 269 -17.09 -1.14 -2.07
C ARG A 269 -15.84 -0.85 -2.90
N SER A 270 -15.97 -0.04 -3.95
CA SER A 270 -14.84 0.33 -4.82
C SER A 270 -13.80 1.16 -4.06
N ALA A 271 -14.25 2.09 -3.23
CA ALA A 271 -13.38 2.91 -2.37
C ALA A 271 -12.65 2.06 -1.34
N GLY A 272 -13.35 1.16 -0.63
CA GLY A 272 -12.74 0.26 0.35
C GLY A 272 -11.64 -0.62 -0.27
N LYS A 273 -11.93 -1.25 -1.41
CA LYS A 273 -10.95 -2.07 -2.12
C LYS A 273 -9.77 -1.26 -2.67
N MET A 274 -10.00 -0.06 -3.19
CA MET A 274 -8.93 0.84 -3.63
C MET A 274 -8.02 1.25 -2.46
N LEU A 275 -8.60 1.62 -1.31
CA LEU A 275 -7.85 2.03 -0.12
C LEU A 275 -7.07 0.86 0.50
N GLU A 276 -7.62 -0.35 0.48
CA GLU A 276 -6.90 -1.57 0.88
C GLU A 276 -5.66 -1.80 0.00
N GLN A 277 -5.83 -1.75 -1.34
CA GLN A 277 -4.71 -1.84 -2.28
C GLN A 277 -3.69 -0.73 -2.04
N LEU A 278 -4.17 0.50 -1.83
CA LEU A 278 -3.33 1.68 -1.60
C LEU A 278 -2.48 1.54 -0.35
N ALA A 279 -3.09 1.07 0.75
CA ALA A 279 -2.40 0.87 2.02
C ALA A 279 -1.32 -0.21 1.91
N TRP A 280 -1.59 -1.30 1.19
CA TRP A 280 -0.60 -2.34 0.95
C TRP A 280 0.61 -1.81 0.17
N TRP A 281 0.36 -1.15 -0.97
CA TRP A 281 1.42 -0.59 -1.80
C TRP A 281 2.20 0.52 -1.10
N ALA A 282 1.52 1.38 -0.34
CA ALA A 282 2.15 2.49 0.35
C ALA A 282 3.16 2.00 1.39
N ARG A 283 2.81 0.95 2.16
CA ARG A 283 3.74 0.30 3.10
C ARG A 283 4.92 -0.33 2.36
N ALA A 284 4.65 -1.15 1.33
CA ALA A 284 5.70 -1.84 0.58
C ALA A 284 6.70 -0.85 -0.05
N LEU A 285 6.20 0.21 -0.67
CA LEU A 285 7.02 1.23 -1.31
C LEU A 285 7.74 2.13 -0.30
N GLN A 286 7.12 2.48 0.84
CA GLN A 286 7.79 3.22 1.90
C GLN A 286 8.99 2.45 2.45
N THR A 287 8.83 1.16 2.73
CA THR A 287 9.93 0.29 3.15
C THR A 287 11.05 0.28 2.11
N ALA A 288 10.74 0.00 0.84
CA ALA A 288 11.73 -0.03 -0.24
C ALA A 288 12.47 1.32 -0.43
N ARG A 289 11.76 2.46 -0.33
CA ARG A 289 12.39 3.79 -0.39
C ARG A 289 13.37 4.03 0.76
N SER A 290 13.01 3.59 1.97
CA SER A 290 13.87 3.74 3.16
C SER A 290 15.16 2.92 3.05
N GLU A 291 15.10 1.70 2.52
CA GLU A 291 16.27 0.83 2.31
C GLU A 291 17.22 1.38 1.22
N ALA A 292 16.65 1.94 0.15
CA ALA A 292 17.41 2.56 -0.92
C ALA A 292 18.20 3.79 -0.43
N GLN A 293 17.66 4.56 0.52
CA GLN A 293 18.38 5.70 1.12
C GLN A 293 19.55 5.27 2.00
N VAL A 294 19.42 4.15 2.73
CA VAL A 294 20.49 3.61 3.60
C VAL A 294 21.69 3.10 2.77
N THR A 295 21.44 2.63 1.55
CA THR A 295 22.50 2.05 0.68
C THR A 295 23.40 3.13 0.04
N LEU A 296 22.99 4.39 0.02
CA LEU A 296 23.70 5.49 -0.65
C LEU A 296 24.73 6.21 0.24
N THR A 297 24.99 5.71 1.45
CA THR A 297 26.08 6.24 2.30
C THR A 297 27.36 5.43 2.06
N VAL A 298 28.19 5.87 1.12
CA VAL A 298 29.58 5.41 0.91
C VAL A 298 30.53 6.56 1.16
#